data_AF-A0A535U9B1-F1
#
_entry.id   AF-A0A535U9B1-F1
#
_cell.length_a   1.000
_cell.length_b   1.000
_cell.length_c   1.000
_cell.angle_alpha   90.00
_cell.angle_beta   90.00
_cell.angle_gamma   90.00
#
_symmetry.space_group_name_H-M   'P 1'
#
loop_
_entity.id
_entity.type
_entity.pdbx_description
1 polymer ?
#
loop_
_entity_poly.entity_id
_entity_poly.type
_entity_poly.pdbx_seq_one_letter_code
_entity_poly.pdbx_strand_id
1 'polypeptide(L)'
;MEQVGAHLTVIAGHRYGEISEVFNRCLMPVYQTSYRWTGNRLDAEDVTARVIVNEFGRLDLPQMVMAVDEQLVDATVEALGKHWGDGYGVSPLRWSAFPACEVAAPWRSTLSLRALLDPLPGELRLVTVLRFLRRRTVGQIATQLGVSQQATAILMFRALEDIGAEMGFGPALDDPSQAREVAAFIDHLVTRRRPPRFVATAAAFQALLAATCVHAAIAGNDLPRARFMRSLEQRVYSGEWPRCNAPM
;
A
#
# COMPACT_ATOMS: atom_id res chain seq x y z
N MET A 1 46.99 23.44 -23.32
CA MET A 1 46.12 22.26 -23.55
C MET A 1 46.42 21.30 -22.42
N GLU A 2 45.77 21.48 -21.28
CA GLU A 2 46.03 20.70 -20.07
C GLU A 2 44.67 20.16 -19.62
N GLN A 3 44.47 18.86 -19.85
CA GLN A 3 43.28 18.15 -19.38
C GLN A 3 43.33 18.11 -17.86
N VAL A 4 42.49 18.92 -17.22
CA VAL A 4 42.13 18.75 -15.81
C VAL A 4 41.28 17.49 -15.75
N GLY A 5 41.92 16.36 -15.43
CA GLY A 5 41.23 15.10 -15.18
C GLY A 5 40.18 15.31 -14.10
N ALA A 6 38.91 15.11 -14.46
CA ALA A 6 37.82 15.09 -13.51
C ALA A 6 38.08 13.96 -12.51
N HIS A 7 38.46 14.32 -11.29
CA HIS A 7 38.59 13.40 -10.18
C HIS A 7 37.17 12.97 -9.78
N LEU A 8 36.69 11.89 -10.39
CA LEU A 8 35.45 11.24 -9.98
C LEU A 8 35.71 10.56 -8.64
N THR A 9 35.44 11.27 -7.55
CA THR A 9 35.34 10.66 -6.23
C THR A 9 34.06 9.84 -6.20
N VAL A 10 34.17 8.53 -6.42
CA VAL A 10 33.11 7.59 -6.05
C VAL A 10 32.92 7.74 -4.55
N ILE A 11 31.79 8.33 -4.13
CA ILE A 11 31.45 8.44 -2.71
C ILE A 11 31.21 7.00 -2.22
N ALA A 12 32.19 6.44 -1.53
CA ALA A 12 32.05 5.20 -0.81
C ALA A 12 30.91 5.34 0.21
N GLY A 13 29.79 4.66 -0.05
CA GLY A 13 28.74 4.30 0.88
C GLY A 13 28.21 5.39 1.81
N HIS A 14 27.07 6.01 1.47
CA HIS A 14 26.34 6.80 2.46
C HIS A 14 25.95 5.87 3.63
N ARG A 15 26.24 6.30 4.86
CA ARG A 15 25.83 5.64 6.10
C ARG A 15 24.85 6.55 6.83
N TYR A 16 23.88 5.95 7.51
CA TYR A 16 23.14 6.66 8.53
C TYR A 16 23.99 6.69 9.80
N GLY A 17 24.19 7.89 10.36
CA GLY A 17 24.85 8.09 11.65
C GLY A 17 23.87 8.09 12.80
N GLU A 18 22.65 8.60 12.57
CA GLU A 18 21.67 8.84 13.62
C GLU A 18 20.27 8.33 13.23
N ILE A 19 19.49 7.92 14.23
CA ILE A 19 18.11 7.43 14.02
C ILE A 19 17.23 8.49 13.33
N SER A 20 17.46 9.78 13.62
CA SER A 20 16.70 10.87 13.02
C SER A 20 16.88 10.97 11.50
N GLU A 21 18.06 10.59 10.98
CA GLU A 21 18.33 10.56 9.54
C GLU A 21 17.54 9.44 8.85
N VAL A 22 17.51 8.26 9.48
CA VAL A 22 16.69 7.12 9.03
C VAL A 22 15.22 7.52 9.03
N PHE A 23 14.73 8.10 10.13
CA PHE A 23 13.33 8.51 10.28
C PHE A 23 12.88 9.50 9.20
N ASN A 24 13.63 10.60 9.04
CA ASN A 24 13.29 11.66 8.09
C ASN A 24 13.28 11.15 6.64
N ARG A 25 14.15 10.17 6.35
CA ARG A 25 14.19 9.54 5.05
C ARG A 25 13.02 8.56 4.87
N CYS A 26 12.83 7.61 5.78
CA CYS A 26 11.98 6.45 5.54
C CYS A 26 10.49 6.66 5.85
N LEU A 27 10.13 7.65 6.68
CA LEU A 27 8.76 7.77 7.20
C LEU A 27 7.70 7.88 6.11
N MET A 28 7.82 8.87 5.23
CA MET A 28 6.80 9.10 4.20
C MET A 28 6.74 7.94 3.19
N PRO A 29 7.86 7.38 2.71
CA PRO A 29 7.84 6.27 1.76
C PRO A 29 7.30 4.97 2.35
N VAL A 30 7.65 4.64 3.60
CA VAL A 30 7.06 3.49 4.32
C VAL A 30 5.56 3.71 4.48
N TYR A 31 5.13 4.93 4.84
CA TYR A 31 3.71 5.24 4.99
C TYR A 31 2.96 5.17 3.66
N GLN A 32 3.47 5.77 2.59
CA GLN A 32 2.82 5.77 1.27
C GLN A 32 2.76 4.36 0.69
N THR A 33 3.79 3.53 0.93
CA THR A 33 3.76 2.10 0.60
C THR A 33 2.69 1.39 1.40
N SER A 34 2.67 1.59 2.73
CA SER A 34 1.63 1.02 3.60
C SER A 34 0.23 1.43 3.16
N TYR A 35 0.04 2.69 2.74
CA TYR A 35 -1.24 3.19 2.22
C TYR A 35 -1.59 2.57 0.87
N ARG A 36 -0.65 2.48 -0.07
CA ARG A 36 -0.86 1.86 -1.39
C ARG A 36 -1.37 0.43 -1.26
N TRP A 37 -0.86 -0.32 -0.29
CA TRP A 37 -1.16 -1.72 -0.07
C TRP A 37 -2.25 -2.00 0.97
N THR A 38 -2.79 -0.99 1.65
CA THR A 38 -3.93 -1.17 2.58
C THR A 38 -5.16 -0.36 2.17
N GLY A 39 -4.97 0.67 1.36
CA GLY A 39 -6.00 1.59 0.84
C GLY A 39 -6.64 2.48 1.90
N ASN A 40 -6.34 2.29 3.18
CA ASN A 40 -6.99 2.99 4.28
C ASN A 40 -5.95 3.54 5.25
N ARG A 41 -6.15 4.80 5.64
CA ARG A 41 -5.24 5.53 6.52
C ARG A 41 -5.04 4.88 7.90
N LEU A 42 -6.09 4.33 8.51
CA LEU A 42 -5.95 3.70 9.84
C LEU A 42 -5.04 2.46 9.76
N ASP A 43 -5.22 1.63 8.75
CA ASP A 43 -4.40 0.43 8.56
C ASP A 43 -2.97 0.78 8.13
N ALA A 44 -2.81 1.79 7.26
CA ALA A 44 -1.50 2.29 6.85
C ALA A 44 -0.69 2.83 8.04
N GLU A 45 -1.33 3.61 8.92
CA GLU A 45 -0.70 4.11 10.16
C GLU A 45 -0.29 2.97 11.09
N ASP A 46 -1.12 1.93 11.25
CA ASP A 46 -0.78 0.76 12.07
C ASP A 46 0.41 -0.02 11.51
N VAL A 47 0.44 -0.27 10.19
CA VAL A 47 1.54 -0.95 9.50
C VAL A 47 2.82 -0.15 9.63
N THR A 48 2.77 1.16 9.36
CA THR A 48 3.93 2.06 9.45
C THR A 48 4.47 2.12 10.88
N ALA A 49 3.60 2.25 11.88
CA ALA A 49 4.01 2.25 13.28
C ALA A 49 4.68 0.92 13.67
N ARG A 50 4.17 -0.22 13.19
CA ARG A 50 4.78 -1.53 13.43
C ARG A 50 6.19 -1.60 12.87
N VAL A 51 6.39 -1.18 11.61
CA VAL A 51 7.72 -1.14 10.97
C VAL A 51 8.66 -0.26 11.78
N ILE A 52 8.28 0.98 12.05
CA ILE A 52 9.16 1.93 12.74
C ILE A 52 9.48 1.46 14.15
N VAL A 53 8.49 1.06 14.95
CA VAL A 53 8.71 0.66 16.35
C VAL A 53 9.55 -0.61 16.46
N ASN A 54 9.33 -1.60 15.58
CA ASN A 54 10.06 -2.86 15.65
C ASN A 54 11.49 -2.72 15.14
N GLU A 55 11.70 -1.98 14.05
CA GLU A 55 13.01 -1.90 13.42
C GLU A 55 13.92 -0.89 14.10
N PHE A 56 13.40 0.26 14.56
CA PHE A 56 14.25 1.32 15.10
C PHE A 56 14.95 0.90 16.40
N GLY A 57 14.33 0.02 17.21
CA GLY A 57 14.97 -0.57 18.38
C GLY A 57 16.06 -1.61 18.05
N ARG A 58 16.18 -2.03 16.79
CA ARG A 58 17.13 -3.05 16.29
C ARG A 58 18.24 -2.46 15.42
N LEU A 59 18.13 -1.19 15.02
CA LEU A 59 19.15 -0.54 14.20
C LEU A 59 20.43 -0.33 15.02
N ASP A 60 21.53 -0.88 14.52
CA ASP A 60 22.87 -0.66 15.05
C ASP A 60 23.60 0.36 14.14
N LEU A 61 23.60 1.63 14.53
CA LEU A 61 24.18 2.72 13.77
C LEU A 61 25.62 3.03 14.26
N PRO A 62 26.55 3.40 13.36
CA PRO A 62 26.34 3.81 11.97
C PRO A 62 26.32 2.65 10.95
N GLN A 63 25.28 2.58 10.13
CA GLN A 63 25.08 1.51 9.14
C GLN A 63 24.93 2.04 7.72
N MET A 64 25.32 1.23 6.73
CA MET A 64 25.12 1.52 5.31
C MET A 64 23.65 1.80 5.01
N VAL A 65 23.38 2.88 4.27
CA VAL A 65 22.01 3.27 3.89
C VAL A 65 21.28 2.12 3.20
N MET A 66 21.95 1.37 2.31
CA MET A 66 21.32 0.25 1.63
C MET A 66 20.92 -0.90 2.55
N ALA A 67 21.73 -1.22 3.55
CA ALA A 67 21.41 -2.28 4.51
C ALA A 67 20.20 -1.89 5.38
N VAL A 68 20.12 -0.63 5.81
CA VAL A 68 18.95 -0.13 6.56
C VAL A 68 17.71 -0.04 5.67
N ASP A 69 17.83 0.47 4.44
CA ASP A 69 16.72 0.57 3.51
C ASP A 69 16.16 -0.83 3.16
N GLU A 70 17.01 -1.85 2.97
CA GLU A 70 16.62 -3.26 2.75
C GLU A 70 15.90 -3.86 3.97
N GLN A 71 16.46 -3.67 5.17
CA GLN A 71 15.82 -4.11 6.42
C GLN A 71 14.42 -3.50 6.61
N LEU A 72 14.25 -2.20 6.32
CA LEU A 72 12.96 -1.52 6.42
C LEU A 72 11.95 -2.01 5.37
N VAL A 73 12.42 -2.36 4.18
CA VAL A 73 11.60 -2.95 3.12
C VAL A 73 11.08 -4.31 3.58
N ASP A 74 11.94 -5.19 4.08
CA ASP A 74 11.56 -6.52 4.54
C ASP A 74 10.54 -6.44 5.69
N ALA A 75 10.79 -5.56 6.65
CA ALA A 75 9.85 -5.30 7.75
C ALA A 75 8.50 -4.78 7.25
N THR A 76 8.49 -3.96 6.18
CA THR A 76 7.26 -3.47 5.57
C THR A 76 6.48 -4.59 4.88
N VAL A 77 7.17 -5.46 4.13
CA VAL A 77 6.57 -6.65 3.48
C VAL A 77 5.97 -7.59 4.53
N GLU A 78 6.69 -7.85 5.63
CA GLU A 78 6.20 -8.68 6.73
C GLU A 78 4.97 -8.05 7.41
N ALA A 79 5.03 -6.76 7.74
CA ALA A 79 3.94 -6.05 8.40
C ALA A 79 2.66 -6.03 7.55
N LEU A 80 2.79 -5.85 6.24
CA LEU A 80 1.68 -5.95 5.29
C LEU A 80 1.17 -7.38 5.16
N GLY A 81 2.06 -8.38 5.09
CA GLY A 81 1.67 -9.79 5.07
C GLY A 81 0.83 -10.17 6.27
N LYS A 82 1.22 -9.69 7.46
CA LYS A 82 0.44 -9.83 8.68
C LYS A 82 -0.90 -9.09 8.61
N HIS A 83 -0.94 -7.87 8.05
CA HIS A 83 -2.21 -7.15 7.86
C HIS A 83 -3.21 -7.96 7.00
N TRP A 84 -2.75 -8.51 5.89
CA TRP A 84 -3.59 -9.29 4.98
C TRP A 84 -3.94 -10.68 5.53
N GLY A 85 -3.01 -11.31 6.26
CA GLY A 85 -3.26 -12.57 6.96
C GLY A 85 -4.33 -12.42 8.06
N ASP A 86 -4.10 -11.49 9.00
CA ASP A 86 -4.98 -11.28 10.15
C ASP A 86 -6.36 -10.74 9.73
N GLY A 87 -6.39 -9.85 8.72
CA GLY A 87 -7.60 -9.17 8.28
C GLY A 87 -8.41 -9.93 7.25
N TYR A 88 -7.76 -10.71 6.38
CA TYR A 88 -8.40 -11.27 5.19
C TYR A 88 -8.12 -12.77 4.96
N GLY A 89 -7.45 -13.44 5.90
CA GLY A 89 -7.13 -14.87 5.77
C GLY A 89 -6.20 -15.18 4.60
N VAL A 90 -5.42 -14.19 4.13
CA VAL A 90 -4.47 -14.37 3.03
C VAL A 90 -3.25 -15.12 3.55
N SER A 91 -2.92 -16.25 2.90
CA SER A 91 -1.75 -17.03 3.32
C SER A 91 -0.44 -16.27 3.03
N PRO A 92 0.61 -16.48 3.83
CA PRO A 92 1.93 -15.89 3.57
C PRO A 92 2.46 -16.19 2.17
N LEU A 93 2.25 -17.41 1.67
CA LEU A 93 2.63 -17.83 0.31
C LEU A 93 1.96 -16.99 -0.79
N ARG A 94 0.67 -16.68 -0.63
CA ARG A 94 -0.07 -15.85 -1.58
C ARG A 94 0.39 -14.41 -1.49
N TRP A 95 0.64 -13.90 -0.29
CA TRP A 95 1.18 -12.56 -0.08
C TRP A 95 2.60 -12.40 -0.66
N SER A 96 3.49 -13.37 -0.44
CA SER A 96 4.87 -13.32 -0.93
C SER A 96 5.00 -13.42 -2.45
N ALA A 97 3.94 -13.82 -3.15
CA ALA A 97 3.92 -13.83 -4.61
C ALA A 97 3.92 -12.41 -5.21
N PHE A 98 3.50 -11.41 -4.44
CA PHE A 98 3.60 -10.00 -4.80
C PHE A 98 5.03 -9.56 -4.47
N PRO A 99 5.87 -9.26 -5.48
CA PRO A 99 7.31 -9.15 -5.27
C PRO A 99 7.65 -8.15 -4.18
N ALA A 100 8.62 -8.50 -3.34
CA ALA A 100 9.31 -7.53 -2.51
C ALA A 100 9.72 -6.34 -3.37
N CYS A 101 10.21 -6.50 -4.62
CA CYS A 101 10.54 -5.41 -5.55
C CYS A 101 9.42 -4.34 -5.76
N GLU A 102 8.15 -4.74 -5.82
CA GLU A 102 7.02 -3.79 -5.98
C GLU A 102 6.69 -3.04 -4.69
N VAL A 103 6.89 -3.69 -3.54
CA VAL A 103 6.78 -3.08 -2.21
C VAL A 103 8.05 -2.28 -1.86
N ALA A 104 9.21 -2.76 -2.29
CA ALA A 104 10.60 -2.30 -2.14
C ALA A 104 10.96 -1.16 -3.09
N ALA A 105 9.99 -0.71 -3.86
CA ALA A 105 9.97 0.60 -4.47
C ALA A 105 9.16 1.63 -3.65
N PRO A 106 9.39 1.85 -2.32
CA PRO A 106 8.81 2.98 -1.60
C PRO A 106 9.13 4.32 -2.26
N TRP A 107 10.26 4.34 -2.97
CA TRP A 107 10.85 5.51 -3.61
C TRP A 107 10.44 5.70 -5.08
N ARG A 108 9.63 4.80 -5.66
CA ARG A 108 9.12 4.99 -7.02
C ARG A 108 7.78 5.72 -7.00
N SER A 109 7.59 6.57 -8.00
CA SER A 109 6.36 7.31 -8.23
C SER A 109 5.16 6.36 -8.32
N THR A 110 4.10 6.67 -7.58
CA THR A 110 2.79 6.02 -7.69
C THR A 110 2.31 6.04 -9.14
N LEU A 111 1.82 4.91 -9.65
CA LEU A 111 1.08 4.86 -10.91
C LEU A 111 -0.03 5.91 -10.87
N SER A 112 -0.10 6.75 -11.90
CA SER A 112 -1.16 7.75 -11.96
C SER A 112 -2.52 7.08 -12.10
N LEU A 113 -3.57 7.66 -11.51
CA LEU A 113 -4.93 7.13 -11.64
C LEU A 113 -5.34 6.97 -13.10
N ARG A 114 -4.90 7.89 -13.97
CA ARG A 114 -5.13 7.81 -15.41
C ARG A 114 -4.53 6.54 -16.01
N ALA A 115 -3.28 6.21 -15.67
CA ALA A 115 -2.61 5.01 -16.17
C ALA A 115 -3.35 3.72 -15.76
N LEU A 116 -3.97 3.70 -14.58
CA LEU A 116 -4.77 2.56 -14.11
C LEU A 116 -6.12 2.44 -14.84
N LEU A 117 -6.72 3.56 -15.26
CA LEU A 117 -8.07 3.58 -15.85
C LEU A 117 -8.07 3.53 -17.38
N ASP A 118 -7.01 3.99 -18.04
CA ASP A 118 -6.90 4.09 -19.50
C ASP A 118 -6.98 2.73 -20.23
N PRO A 119 -6.49 1.61 -19.68
CA PRO A 119 -6.66 0.28 -20.31
C PRO A 119 -8.10 -0.24 -20.23
N LEU A 120 -8.91 0.22 -19.27
CA LEU A 120 -10.24 -0.36 -19.03
C LEU A 120 -11.24 -0.07 -20.17
N PRO A 121 -12.10 -1.04 -20.53
CA PRO A 121 -13.28 -0.80 -21.35
C PRO A 121 -14.18 0.30 -20.77
N GLY A 122 -14.98 0.95 -21.63
CA GLY A 122 -15.76 2.14 -21.26
C GLY A 122 -16.69 1.95 -20.05
N GLU A 123 -17.40 0.82 -19.97
CA GLU A 123 -18.33 0.53 -18.87
C GLU A 123 -17.60 0.27 -17.54
N LEU A 124 -16.53 -0.52 -17.55
CA LEU A 124 -15.70 -0.82 -16.37
C LEU A 124 -14.99 0.44 -15.86
N ARG A 125 -14.50 1.27 -16.78
CA ARG A 125 -13.94 2.59 -16.46
C ARG A 125 -15.00 3.50 -15.82
N LEU A 126 -16.20 3.56 -16.38
CA LEU A 126 -17.29 4.40 -15.87
C LEU A 126 -17.64 4.00 -14.42
N VAL A 127 -17.84 2.70 -14.16
CA VAL A 127 -18.14 2.19 -12.83
C VAL A 127 -17.03 2.54 -11.83
N THR A 128 -15.76 2.37 -12.21
CA THR A 128 -14.61 2.68 -11.36
C THR A 128 -14.53 4.18 -11.05
N VAL A 129 -14.75 5.05 -12.04
CA VAL A 129 -14.80 6.51 -11.86
C VAL A 129 -15.95 6.92 -10.94
N LEU A 130 -17.15 6.38 -11.15
CA LEU A 130 -18.31 6.68 -10.30
C LEU A 130 -18.06 6.27 -8.85
N ARG A 131 -17.42 5.12 -8.65
CA ARG A 131 -17.15 4.57 -7.33
C ARG A 131 -16.05 5.33 -6.60
N PHE A 132 -14.86 5.46 -7.19
CA PHE A 132 -13.68 5.99 -6.50
C PHE A 132 -13.60 7.52 -6.54
N LEU A 133 -13.88 8.14 -7.69
CA LEU A 133 -13.78 9.60 -7.86
C LEU A 133 -15.05 10.33 -7.46
N ARG A 134 -16.21 9.83 -7.88
CA ARG A 134 -17.51 10.45 -7.57
C ARG A 134 -18.12 9.97 -6.26
N ARG A 135 -17.49 8.99 -5.60
CA ARG A 135 -17.90 8.43 -4.30
C ARG A 135 -19.36 7.95 -4.26
N ARG A 136 -19.89 7.51 -5.39
CA ARG A 136 -21.25 6.98 -5.49
C ARG A 136 -21.33 5.61 -4.81
N THR A 137 -22.43 5.34 -4.11
CA THR A 137 -22.71 4.01 -3.56
C THR A 137 -23.05 3.04 -4.68
N VAL A 138 -22.96 1.73 -4.41
CA VAL A 138 -23.36 0.68 -5.37
C VAL A 138 -24.79 0.88 -5.84
N GLY A 139 -25.71 1.22 -4.93
CA GLY A 139 -27.10 1.52 -5.27
C GLY A 139 -27.26 2.72 -6.21
N GLN A 140 -26.52 3.81 -5.97
CA GLN A 140 -26.57 4.98 -6.85
C GLN A 140 -26.03 4.68 -8.25
N ILE A 141 -24.94 3.90 -8.34
CA ILE A 141 -24.38 3.47 -9.63
C ILE A 141 -25.37 2.56 -10.36
N ALA A 142 -25.95 1.59 -9.66
CA ALA A 142 -26.96 0.68 -10.20
C ALA A 142 -28.15 1.43 -10.81
N THR A 143 -28.71 2.39 -10.07
CA THR A 143 -29.78 3.28 -10.57
C THR A 143 -29.33 4.08 -11.79
N GLN A 144 -28.11 4.62 -11.77
CA GLN A 144 -27.60 5.43 -12.88
C GLN A 144 -27.37 4.61 -14.17
N LEU A 145 -26.97 3.34 -14.04
CA LEU A 145 -26.72 2.45 -15.16
C LEU A 145 -27.96 1.64 -15.59
N GLY A 146 -29.05 1.68 -14.82
CA GLY A 146 -30.25 0.88 -15.09
C GLY A 146 -30.06 -0.62 -14.86
N VAL A 147 -29.16 -1.01 -13.95
CA VAL A 147 -28.85 -2.42 -13.62
C VAL A 147 -29.09 -2.72 -12.14
N SER A 148 -29.00 -3.99 -11.74
CA SER A 148 -29.13 -4.39 -10.34
C SER A 148 -27.85 -4.05 -9.54
N GLN A 149 -27.98 -3.92 -8.21
CA GLN A 149 -26.81 -3.70 -7.34
C GLN A 149 -25.80 -4.84 -7.43
N GLN A 150 -26.27 -6.08 -7.58
CA GLN A 150 -25.41 -7.25 -7.78
C GLN A 150 -24.63 -7.15 -9.09
N ALA A 151 -25.29 -6.76 -10.18
CA ALA A 151 -24.62 -6.56 -11.47
C ALA A 151 -23.57 -5.45 -11.38
N THR A 152 -23.86 -4.34 -10.70
CA THR A 152 -22.87 -3.29 -10.43
C THR A 152 -21.68 -3.79 -9.61
N ALA A 153 -21.91 -4.62 -8.60
CA ALA A 153 -20.83 -5.22 -7.81
C ALA A 153 -19.92 -6.11 -8.67
N ILE A 154 -20.51 -6.91 -9.57
CA ILE A 154 -19.75 -7.73 -10.52
C ILE A 154 -18.96 -6.86 -11.51
N LEU A 155 -19.54 -5.78 -12.03
CA LEU A 155 -18.81 -4.84 -12.91
C LEU A 155 -17.63 -4.19 -12.18
N MET A 156 -17.81 -3.76 -10.93
CA MET A 156 -16.70 -3.25 -10.12
C MET A 156 -15.62 -4.31 -9.90
N PHE A 157 -16.03 -5.54 -9.58
CA PHE A 157 -15.11 -6.65 -9.36
C PHE A 157 -14.25 -6.92 -10.61
N ARG A 158 -14.89 -7.04 -11.78
CA ARG A 158 -14.20 -7.25 -13.06
C ARG A 158 -13.27 -6.10 -13.43
N ALA A 159 -13.71 -4.86 -13.23
CA ALA A 159 -12.85 -3.70 -13.44
C ALA A 159 -11.57 -3.77 -12.58
N LEU A 160 -11.68 -4.29 -11.36
CA LEU A 160 -10.53 -4.44 -10.45
C LEU A 160 -9.67 -5.65 -10.79
N GLU A 161 -10.24 -6.75 -11.28
CA GLU A 161 -9.45 -7.87 -11.82
C GLU A 161 -8.64 -7.44 -13.05
N ASP A 162 -9.25 -6.68 -13.97
CA ASP A 162 -8.54 -6.13 -15.14
C ASP A 162 -7.39 -5.22 -14.71
N ILE A 163 -7.63 -4.30 -13.76
CA ILE A 163 -6.57 -3.46 -13.19
C ILE A 163 -5.49 -4.31 -12.52
N GLY A 164 -5.89 -5.32 -11.73
CA GLY A 164 -4.96 -6.21 -11.04
C GLY A 164 -4.06 -6.98 -12.03
N ALA A 165 -4.64 -7.48 -13.12
CA ALA A 165 -3.89 -8.16 -14.17
C ALA A 165 -2.87 -7.23 -14.83
N GLU A 166 -3.25 -6.00 -15.17
CA GLU A 166 -2.34 -4.97 -15.69
C GLU A 166 -1.23 -4.59 -14.70
N MET A 167 -1.52 -4.65 -13.40
CA MET A 167 -0.54 -4.45 -12.33
C MET A 167 0.34 -5.69 -12.05
N GLY A 168 0.12 -6.82 -12.74
CA GLY A 168 0.91 -8.03 -12.54
C GLY A 168 0.53 -8.84 -11.30
N PHE A 169 -0.67 -8.64 -10.75
CA PHE A 169 -1.19 -9.39 -9.59
C PHE A 169 -1.60 -10.85 -9.90
N GLY A 170 -1.40 -11.27 -11.14
CA GLY A 170 -1.83 -12.55 -11.70
C GLY A 170 -2.95 -12.35 -12.74
N PRO A 171 -3.33 -13.41 -13.46
CA PRO A 171 -4.43 -13.33 -14.42
C PRO A 171 -5.76 -13.08 -13.69
N ALA A 172 -6.72 -12.46 -14.38
CA ALA A 172 -8.10 -12.41 -13.93
C ALA A 172 -8.64 -13.84 -13.76
N LEU A 173 -9.30 -14.10 -12.62
CA LEU A 173 -9.77 -15.42 -12.25
C LEU A 173 -11.28 -15.59 -12.55
N ASP A 174 -12.01 -14.48 -12.79
CA ASP A 174 -13.45 -14.42 -13.09
C ASP A 174 -14.29 -15.22 -12.09
N ASP A 175 -13.95 -15.11 -10.80
CA ASP A 175 -14.73 -15.62 -9.67
C ASP A 175 -15.32 -14.45 -8.86
N PRO A 176 -16.46 -13.89 -9.30
CA PRO A 176 -17.11 -12.77 -8.62
C PRO A 176 -17.96 -13.22 -7.43
N SER A 177 -17.74 -14.42 -6.86
CA SER A 177 -18.51 -14.94 -5.72
C SER A 177 -18.49 -14.00 -4.52
N GLN A 178 -17.39 -13.26 -4.32
CA GLN A 178 -17.21 -12.27 -3.26
C GLN A 178 -17.32 -10.81 -3.74
N ALA A 179 -18.00 -10.55 -4.85
CA ALA A 179 -18.14 -9.19 -5.40
C ALA A 179 -18.83 -8.22 -4.42
N ARG A 180 -19.73 -8.71 -3.57
CA ARG A 180 -20.42 -7.90 -2.57
C ARG A 180 -19.50 -7.49 -1.42
N GLU A 181 -18.67 -8.41 -0.95
CA GLU A 181 -17.66 -8.19 0.09
C GLU A 181 -16.62 -7.19 -0.40
N VAL A 182 -16.14 -7.35 -1.64
CA VAL A 182 -15.22 -6.39 -2.28
C VAL A 182 -15.89 -5.02 -2.41
N ALA A 183 -17.15 -4.94 -2.83
CA ALA A 183 -17.89 -3.68 -2.88
C ALA A 183 -18.01 -3.01 -1.50
N ALA A 184 -18.30 -3.78 -0.45
CA ALA A 184 -18.37 -3.28 0.94
C ALA A 184 -17.01 -2.81 1.46
N PHE A 185 -15.92 -3.51 1.11
CA PHE A 185 -14.56 -3.08 1.39
C PHE A 185 -14.26 -1.72 0.77
N ILE A 186 -14.57 -1.54 -0.52
CA ILE A 186 -14.39 -0.26 -1.23
C ILE A 186 -15.25 0.83 -0.60
N ASP A 187 -16.47 0.53 -0.13
CA ASP A 187 -17.33 1.46 0.62
C ASP A 187 -16.60 2.10 1.80
N HIS A 188 -15.91 1.27 2.57
CA HIS A 188 -15.15 1.72 3.72
C HIS A 188 -13.89 2.48 3.32
N LEU A 189 -13.18 2.07 2.26
CA LEU A 189 -12.04 2.84 1.74
C LEU A 189 -12.44 4.28 1.39
N VAL A 190 -13.45 4.44 0.55
CA VAL A 190 -13.88 5.76 0.05
C VAL A 190 -14.48 6.63 1.16
N THR A 191 -15.11 6.02 2.17
CA THR A 191 -15.62 6.71 3.36
C THR A 191 -14.57 6.88 4.47
N ARG A 192 -13.32 6.46 4.23
CA ARG A 192 -12.16 6.54 5.15
C ARG A 192 -12.42 5.84 6.49
N ARG A 193 -13.13 4.72 6.45
CA ARG A 193 -13.40 3.81 7.56
C ARG A 193 -12.51 2.58 7.45
N ARG A 194 -12.28 1.87 8.56
CA ARG A 194 -11.60 0.58 8.52
C ARG A 194 -12.49 -0.42 7.78
N PRO A 195 -12.01 -1.08 6.72
CA PRO A 195 -12.84 -2.02 5.98
C PRO A 195 -13.24 -3.25 6.79
N PRO A 196 -14.40 -3.85 6.50
CA PRO A 196 -14.79 -5.11 7.11
C PRO A 196 -13.76 -6.20 6.78
N ARG A 197 -13.57 -7.11 7.73
CA ARG A 197 -12.69 -8.27 7.61
C ARG A 197 -13.48 -9.47 7.12
N PHE A 198 -12.91 -10.25 6.22
CA PHE A 198 -13.51 -11.48 5.68
C PHE A 198 -12.44 -12.35 5.04
N VAL A 199 -12.62 -13.67 4.99
CA VAL A 199 -11.67 -14.57 4.34
C VAL A 199 -11.77 -14.40 2.81
N ALA A 200 -10.72 -13.87 2.19
CA ALA A 200 -10.70 -13.56 0.77
C ALA A 200 -10.32 -14.78 -0.10
N THR A 201 -11.09 -15.03 -1.15
CA THR A 201 -10.69 -15.93 -2.24
C THR A 201 -9.49 -15.34 -2.99
N ALA A 202 -8.88 -16.11 -3.89
CA ALA A 202 -7.77 -15.61 -4.71
C ALA A 202 -8.21 -14.40 -5.57
N ALA A 203 -9.36 -14.52 -6.23
CA ALA A 203 -9.93 -13.47 -7.08
C ALA A 203 -10.29 -12.22 -6.27
N ALA A 204 -10.93 -12.41 -5.11
CA ALA A 204 -11.24 -11.30 -4.22
C ALA A 204 -9.98 -10.59 -3.75
N PHE A 205 -8.93 -11.33 -3.37
CA PHE A 205 -7.68 -10.72 -2.90
C PHE A 205 -7.01 -9.86 -3.98
N GLN A 206 -6.94 -10.33 -5.23
CA GLN A 206 -6.45 -9.51 -6.36
C GLN A 206 -7.28 -8.23 -6.54
N ALA A 207 -8.61 -8.35 -6.50
CA ALA A 207 -9.51 -7.20 -6.62
C ALA A 207 -9.34 -6.21 -5.45
N LEU A 208 -9.11 -6.70 -4.22
CA LEU A 208 -8.82 -5.86 -3.05
C LEU A 208 -7.52 -5.08 -3.25
N LEU A 209 -6.44 -5.71 -3.70
CA LEU A 209 -5.17 -5.04 -3.99
C LEU A 209 -5.30 -3.97 -5.07
N ALA A 210 -5.98 -4.30 -6.18
CA ALA A 210 -6.26 -3.31 -7.22
C ALA A 210 -7.05 -2.12 -6.66
N ALA A 211 -8.05 -2.38 -5.80
CA ALA A 211 -8.85 -1.33 -5.17
C ALA A 211 -8.01 -0.41 -4.27
N THR A 212 -7.06 -0.95 -3.49
CA THR A 212 -6.18 -0.13 -2.66
C THR A 212 -5.25 0.73 -3.52
N CYS A 213 -4.71 0.19 -4.62
CA CYS A 213 -3.86 0.93 -5.54
C CYS A 213 -4.61 2.05 -6.27
N VAL A 214 -5.82 1.78 -6.78
CA VAL A 214 -6.70 2.81 -7.38
C VAL A 214 -7.00 3.92 -6.39
N HIS A 215 -7.33 3.55 -5.14
CA HIS A 215 -7.65 4.53 -4.11
C HIS A 215 -6.43 5.39 -3.70
N ALA A 216 -5.25 4.80 -3.66
CA ALA A 216 -3.99 5.47 -3.35
C ALA A 216 -3.53 6.40 -4.49
N ALA A 217 -3.87 6.10 -5.75
CA ALA A 217 -3.55 6.93 -6.90
C ALA A 217 -4.33 8.27 -6.94
N ILE A 218 -5.34 8.45 -6.08
CA ILE A 218 -6.05 9.72 -5.92
C ILE A 218 -5.23 10.66 -5.04
N ALA A 219 -4.82 11.79 -5.61
CA ALA A 219 -3.97 12.77 -4.92
C ALA A 219 -4.50 13.16 -3.53
N GLY A 220 -3.60 13.12 -2.54
CA GLY A 220 -3.88 13.52 -1.16
C GLY A 220 -4.57 12.46 -0.29
N ASN A 221 -4.86 11.27 -0.83
CA ASN A 221 -5.32 10.15 -0.01
C ASN A 221 -4.19 9.51 0.79
N ASP A 222 -2.98 9.49 0.24
CA ASP A 222 -1.77 8.90 0.79
C ASP A 222 -1.03 9.80 1.79
N LEU A 223 -1.76 10.64 2.53
CA LEU A 223 -1.20 11.51 3.57
C LEU A 223 -1.56 11.03 4.99
N PRO A 224 -0.60 10.95 5.92
CA PRO A 224 -0.83 10.53 7.29
C PRO A 224 -1.58 11.61 8.09
N ARG A 225 -2.19 11.24 9.23
CA ARG A 225 -2.72 12.25 10.16
C ARG A 225 -1.60 12.98 10.88
N ALA A 226 -1.76 14.29 11.07
CA ALA A 226 -0.84 15.11 11.85
C ALA A 226 -0.61 14.60 13.29
N ARG A 227 -1.63 13.99 13.92
CA ARG A 227 -1.47 13.38 15.26
C ARG A 227 -0.59 12.14 15.25
N PHE A 228 -0.64 11.36 14.17
CA PHE A 228 0.16 10.17 13.98
C PHE A 228 1.63 10.54 13.80
N MET A 229 1.89 11.51 12.91
CA MET A 229 3.23 12.07 12.68
C MET A 229 3.87 12.55 13.99
N ARG A 230 3.18 13.41 14.74
CA ARG A 230 3.65 13.91 16.04
C ARG A 230 3.95 12.79 17.03
N SER A 231 3.14 11.74 17.05
CA SER A 231 3.36 10.61 17.97
C SER A 231 4.61 9.79 17.64
N LEU A 232 4.95 9.66 16.36
CA LEU A 232 6.18 8.98 15.94
C LEU A 232 7.42 9.85 16.18
N GLU A 233 7.34 11.15 15.84
CA GLU A 233 8.40 12.12 16.12
C GLU A 233 8.76 12.14 17.61
N GLN A 234 7.76 12.20 18.49
CA GLN A 234 7.99 12.16 19.94
C GLN A 234 8.76 10.91 20.38
N ARG A 235 8.42 9.73 19.84
CA ARG A 235 9.14 8.48 20.15
C ARG A 235 10.59 8.54 19.66
N VAL A 236 10.81 8.98 18.43
CA VAL A 236 12.15 9.11 17.83
C VAL A 236 13.04 10.04 18.65
N TYR A 237 12.53 11.21 19.04
CA TYR A 237 13.31 12.21 19.77
C TYR A 237 13.44 11.94 21.27
N SER A 238 12.52 11.17 21.86
CA SER A 238 12.64 10.73 23.26
C SER A 238 13.65 9.60 23.48
N GLY A 239 14.00 8.85 22.43
CA GLY A 239 14.85 7.66 22.54
C GLY A 239 14.15 6.47 23.23
N GLU A 240 12.86 6.57 23.54
CA GLU A 240 12.07 5.52 24.18
C GLU A 240 11.62 4.46 23.17
N TRP A 241 12.58 3.65 22.71
CA TRP A 241 12.28 2.47 21.91
C TRP A 241 12.14 1.26 22.84
N PRO A 242 11.00 0.55 22.83
CA PRO A 242 10.90 -0.72 23.53
C PRO A 242 11.97 -1.64 22.95
N ARG A 243 12.91 -2.12 23.78
CA ARG A 243 13.83 -3.17 23.35
C ARG A 243 12.98 -4.39 23.01
N CYS A 244 12.88 -4.73 21.73
CA CYS A 244 12.28 -5.98 21.32
C CYS A 244 13.20 -7.12 21.79
N ASN A 245 12.81 -7.82 22.86
CA ASN A 245 13.34 -9.15 23.12
C ASN A 245 13.04 -9.99 21.87
N ALA A 246 14.09 -10.49 21.21
CA ALA A 246 13.93 -11.37 20.06
C ALA A 246 13.05 -12.57 20.45
N PRO A 247 12.10 -13.00 19.60
CA PRO A 247 11.50 -14.31 19.78
C PRO A 247 12.58 -15.37 19.56
N MET A 248 12.68 -16.29 20.53
CA MET A 248 13.42 -17.55 20.45
C MET A 248 12.85 -18.46 19.36
#